data_AF-A0A397JDH4-F1
#
_entry.id   AF-A0A397JDH4-F1
#
_cell.length_a   1.000
_cell.length_b   1.000
_cell.length_c   1.000
_cell.angle_alpha   90.00
_cell.angle_beta   90.00
_cell.angle_gamma   90.00
#
_symmetry.space_group_name_H-M   'P 1'
#
loop_
_entity.id
_entity.type
_entity.pdbx_description
1 polymer ?
#
loop_
_entity_poly.entity_id
_entity_poly.type
_entity_poly.pdbx_seq_one_letter_code
_entity_poly.pdbx_strand_id
1 'polypeptide(L)'
;MPITTKGLSLAARKNIRDELTNKIPQLVKTLNSVTGSDYEFTVDLSTLYDDEVKASPDNKDWINNNLGSFTFQYFDSLVGYIKNYTINDDLVCTNFIKLTEKKEIQLLHDEEMEDGYNKVEVVDGIVFIKIKPSCFGTNISGVGYNLIDVLKSKDEVLPVKAKKNIRDEWELKLPGLKKTLKQAVGEDYEFVVDFEELYTEVISAPENESNIDWYTGRFGEIVYGYFDSLINYIKNYTQKDDLVRSEFLITTSTRKFNFVIDDEIEEYNVTEVKDGTLFIKVKRTTLGTNSSSIGYNLIDVIKVPDSTLPLKTKKDIRDEWETKIPALKKKLKAATGEDYEFEIDFDDIFMLAIKANEDQAQWYKDRLGSMTYQYFDSLVGYIERYTKKDDLVRQEFTELTHAKTLCLITDDEIDEYNQIEINNGKFYIKVPPKYLGTNASPGYDLVDKLHAPNSVLPLRTKVNIRDGWDTKISALKKKLKGATGEDFEFVVDFDNIYETAKKNSDDEGKWVSGRLGETTFDYYNSLIGYIVKLTKDDDLVREGFIEAVETKNIYLIFDEEVTDYNDIEVKDGGLYIRIGLKYFGTNTGGCGYNLIDVL
;
A
#
# COMPACT_ATOMS: atom_id res chain seq x y z
N MET A 1 60.11 3.72 -36.94
CA MET A 1 60.93 3.55 -38.17
C MET A 1 60.75 4.78 -39.05
N PRO A 2 61.82 5.40 -39.58
CA PRO A 2 61.66 6.55 -40.47
C PRO A 2 60.91 6.14 -41.75
N ILE A 3 60.15 7.06 -42.33
CA ILE A 3 59.41 6.88 -43.60
C ILE A 3 60.35 6.31 -44.67
N THR A 4 60.15 5.06 -45.09
CA THR A 4 60.97 4.36 -46.10
C THR A 4 60.33 4.50 -47.48
N THR A 5 61.14 4.73 -48.53
CA THR A 5 60.63 4.90 -49.91
C THR A 5 61.38 4.04 -50.94
N LYS A 6 62.06 2.99 -50.47
CA LYS A 6 62.94 2.15 -51.30
C LYS A 6 62.09 1.28 -52.21
N GLY A 7 62.34 1.33 -53.52
CA GLY A 7 61.58 0.56 -54.52
C GLY A 7 60.40 1.31 -55.13
N LEU A 8 60.03 2.48 -54.61
CA LEU A 8 58.93 3.29 -55.12
C LEU A 8 59.31 4.08 -56.38
N SER A 9 58.31 4.35 -57.23
CA SER A 9 58.46 5.16 -58.44
C SER A 9 58.90 6.60 -58.12
N LEU A 10 59.45 7.33 -59.10
CA LEU A 10 59.79 8.75 -58.91
C LEU A 10 58.55 9.60 -58.60
N ALA A 11 57.42 9.29 -59.24
CA ALA A 11 56.14 9.97 -58.99
C ALA A 11 55.68 9.77 -57.54
N ALA A 12 55.70 8.53 -57.05
CA ALA A 12 55.37 8.22 -55.65
C ALA A 12 56.32 8.92 -54.68
N ARG A 13 57.65 8.85 -54.90
CA ARG A 13 58.63 9.55 -54.05
C ARG A 13 58.42 11.06 -54.02
N LYS A 14 58.08 11.67 -55.16
CA LYS A 14 57.73 13.11 -55.22
C LYS A 14 56.46 13.42 -54.42
N ASN A 15 55.39 12.63 -54.61
CA ASN A 15 54.14 12.82 -53.88
C ASN A 15 54.33 12.65 -52.36
N ILE A 16 55.10 11.64 -51.92
CA ILE A 16 55.46 11.43 -50.50
C ILE A 16 56.18 12.64 -49.92
N ARG A 17 57.22 13.14 -50.61
CA ARG A 17 57.96 14.32 -50.14
C ARG A 17 57.03 15.54 -50.01
N ASP A 18 56.27 15.83 -51.06
CA ASP A 18 55.48 17.05 -51.18
C ASP A 18 54.25 17.03 -50.25
N GLU A 19 53.56 15.90 -50.13
CA GLU A 19 52.27 15.79 -49.44
C GLU A 19 52.34 15.16 -48.05
N LEU A 20 53.35 14.34 -47.74
CA LEU A 20 53.52 13.72 -46.42
C LEU A 20 54.67 14.38 -45.64
N THR A 21 55.91 14.22 -46.11
CA THR A 21 57.11 14.61 -45.34
C THR A 21 57.10 16.10 -44.98
N ASN A 22 56.76 16.97 -45.92
CA ASN A 22 56.71 18.42 -45.68
C ASN A 22 55.57 18.85 -44.74
N LYS A 23 54.52 18.03 -44.58
CA LYS A 23 53.32 18.36 -43.80
C LYS A 23 53.29 17.72 -42.40
N ILE A 24 54.06 16.66 -42.14
CA ILE A 24 54.18 16.05 -40.80
C ILE A 24 54.45 17.06 -39.67
N PRO A 25 55.31 18.10 -39.81
CA PRO A 25 55.52 19.08 -38.75
C PRO A 25 54.24 19.79 -38.28
N GLN A 26 53.25 19.96 -39.16
CA GLN A 26 51.95 20.52 -38.79
C GLN A 26 51.16 19.58 -37.88
N LEU A 27 51.20 18.26 -38.14
CA LEU A 27 50.55 17.25 -37.32
C LEU A 27 51.21 17.14 -35.94
N VAL A 28 52.55 17.12 -35.91
CA VAL A 28 53.33 17.15 -34.66
C VAL A 28 52.97 18.37 -33.82
N LYS A 29 52.97 19.56 -34.43
CA LYS A 29 52.57 20.80 -33.75
C LYS A 29 51.14 20.72 -33.20
N THR A 30 50.22 20.12 -33.95
CA THR A 30 48.82 19.97 -33.53
C THR A 30 48.68 19.02 -32.35
N LEU A 31 49.31 17.84 -32.39
CA LEU A 31 49.32 16.92 -31.25
C LEU A 31 50.04 17.50 -30.04
N ASN A 32 51.18 18.16 -30.23
CA ASN A 32 51.91 18.82 -29.14
C ASN A 32 51.04 19.87 -28.43
N SER A 33 50.23 20.61 -29.20
CA SER A 33 49.34 21.62 -28.62
C SER A 33 48.26 21.08 -27.68
N VAL A 34 47.91 19.79 -27.79
CA VAL A 34 46.92 19.15 -26.91
C VAL A 34 47.52 18.17 -25.91
N THR A 35 48.61 17.48 -26.28
CA THR A 35 49.24 16.45 -25.43
C THR A 35 50.47 16.94 -24.67
N GLY A 36 51.01 18.12 -25.02
CA GLY A 36 52.28 18.62 -24.50
C GLY A 36 53.50 17.82 -24.94
N SER A 37 53.39 16.96 -25.96
CA SER A 37 54.46 16.10 -26.44
C SER A 37 54.51 15.99 -27.96
N ASP A 38 55.71 15.84 -28.50
CA ASP A 38 55.90 15.52 -29.91
C ASP A 38 55.69 14.02 -30.13
N TYR A 39 54.97 13.68 -31.21
CA TYR A 39 54.72 12.30 -31.62
C TYR A 39 55.49 11.98 -32.90
N GLU A 40 56.04 10.77 -32.98
CA GLU A 40 56.64 10.22 -34.19
C GLU A 40 55.55 9.59 -35.07
N PHE A 41 55.58 9.89 -36.36
CA PHE A 41 54.69 9.28 -37.36
C PHE A 41 55.50 8.31 -38.22
N THR A 42 55.14 7.03 -38.20
CA THR A 42 55.90 5.97 -38.89
C THR A 42 55.01 5.18 -39.84
N VAL A 43 55.58 4.80 -40.97
CA VAL A 43 54.90 4.04 -42.03
C VAL A 43 55.96 3.43 -42.95
N ASP A 44 55.83 2.15 -43.26
CA ASP A 44 56.60 1.51 -44.32
C ASP A 44 55.86 1.62 -45.66
N LEU A 45 56.09 2.74 -46.36
CA LEU A 45 55.38 3.03 -47.61
C LEU A 45 55.71 2.06 -48.73
N SER A 46 56.81 1.31 -48.61
CA SER A 46 57.20 0.33 -49.63
C SER A 46 56.32 -0.91 -49.52
N THR A 47 56.19 -1.44 -48.29
CA THR A 47 55.28 -2.54 -47.98
C THR A 47 53.82 -2.15 -48.23
N LEU A 48 53.38 -0.98 -47.75
CA LEU A 48 52.03 -0.47 -47.98
C LEU A 48 51.69 -0.37 -49.48
N TYR A 49 52.64 0.08 -50.31
CA TYR A 49 52.46 0.16 -51.75
C TYR A 49 52.35 -1.23 -52.40
N ASP A 50 53.26 -2.14 -52.06
CA ASP A 50 53.30 -3.49 -52.66
C ASP A 50 52.02 -4.27 -52.33
N ASP A 51 51.55 -4.18 -51.09
CA ASP A 51 50.31 -4.81 -50.65
C ASP A 51 49.08 -4.22 -51.35
N GLU A 52 48.99 -2.89 -51.47
CA GLU A 52 47.85 -2.24 -52.11
C GLU A 52 47.82 -2.50 -53.62
N VAL A 53 48.98 -2.50 -54.30
CA VAL A 53 49.06 -2.85 -55.72
C VAL A 53 48.74 -4.32 -55.95
N LYS A 54 49.14 -5.21 -55.03
CA LYS A 54 48.78 -6.63 -55.07
C LYS A 54 47.27 -6.83 -54.90
N ALA A 55 46.64 -6.07 -54.00
CA ALA A 55 45.20 -6.14 -53.73
C ALA A 55 44.34 -5.45 -54.80
N SER A 56 44.85 -4.36 -55.40
CA SER A 56 44.17 -3.52 -56.39
C SER A 56 45.06 -3.21 -57.61
N PRO A 57 45.42 -4.20 -58.46
CA PRO A 57 46.38 -4.00 -59.55
C PRO A 57 45.99 -2.88 -60.53
N ASP A 58 44.69 -2.73 -60.80
CA ASP A 58 44.14 -1.72 -61.71
C ASP A 58 44.31 -0.28 -61.19
N ASN A 59 44.51 -0.12 -59.88
CA ASN A 59 44.68 1.18 -59.23
C ASN A 59 46.15 1.62 -59.09
N LYS A 60 47.10 0.86 -59.65
CA LYS A 60 48.55 1.12 -59.47
C LYS A 60 48.97 2.56 -59.76
N ASP A 61 48.46 3.16 -60.83
CA ASP A 61 48.79 4.54 -61.19
C ASP A 61 48.12 5.55 -60.25
N TRP A 62 46.91 5.27 -59.78
CA TRP A 62 46.23 6.09 -58.80
C TRP A 62 46.96 6.07 -57.45
N ILE A 63 47.37 4.89 -56.98
CA ILE A 63 48.15 4.71 -55.75
C ILE A 63 49.50 5.44 -55.89
N ASN A 64 50.21 5.25 -57.00
CA ASN A 64 51.49 5.94 -57.26
C ASN A 64 51.40 7.46 -57.15
N ASN A 65 50.28 8.05 -57.60
CA ASN A 65 50.09 9.49 -57.61
C ASN A 65 49.54 10.05 -56.29
N ASN A 66 49.04 9.19 -55.38
CA ASN A 66 48.36 9.61 -54.16
C ASN A 66 48.90 8.97 -52.86
N LEU A 67 49.95 8.15 -52.93
CA LEU A 67 50.47 7.40 -51.77
C LEU A 67 50.82 8.29 -50.57
N GLY A 68 51.51 9.41 -50.82
CA GLY A 68 51.84 10.42 -49.81
C GLY A 68 50.62 11.19 -49.31
N SER A 69 49.75 11.65 -50.23
CA SER A 69 48.57 12.44 -49.85
C SER A 69 47.56 11.63 -49.04
N PHE A 70 47.29 10.38 -49.39
CA PHE A 70 46.40 9.52 -48.61
C PHE A 70 46.99 9.19 -47.25
N THR A 71 48.28 8.82 -47.17
CA THR A 71 48.94 8.58 -45.88
C THR A 71 48.85 9.80 -44.96
N PHE A 72 49.10 11.00 -45.50
CA PHE A 72 48.94 12.23 -44.73
C PHE A 72 47.51 12.41 -44.25
N GLN A 73 46.51 12.18 -45.10
CA GLN A 73 45.10 12.31 -44.73
C GLN A 73 44.68 11.33 -43.62
N TYR A 74 45.23 10.11 -43.59
CA TYR A 74 44.98 9.16 -42.48
C TYR A 74 45.50 9.72 -41.15
N PHE A 75 46.74 10.21 -41.14
CA PHE A 75 47.31 10.84 -39.94
C PHE A 75 46.58 12.12 -39.55
N ASP A 76 46.26 12.99 -40.52
CA ASP A 76 45.56 14.26 -40.29
C ASP A 76 44.15 14.02 -39.72
N SER A 77 43.41 13.04 -40.25
CA SER A 77 42.11 12.65 -39.71
C SER A 77 42.22 12.20 -38.25
N LEU A 78 43.14 11.26 -37.95
CA LEU A 78 43.36 10.78 -36.58
C LEU A 78 43.73 11.93 -35.64
N VAL A 79 44.67 12.78 -36.03
CA VAL A 79 45.11 13.94 -35.25
C VAL A 79 43.96 14.93 -35.03
N GLY A 80 43.11 15.13 -36.04
CA GLY A 80 41.89 15.91 -35.93
C GLY A 80 40.95 15.38 -34.86
N TYR A 81 40.69 14.07 -34.84
CA TYR A 81 39.86 13.44 -33.81
C TYR A 81 40.52 13.46 -32.43
N ILE A 82 41.82 13.17 -32.31
CA ILE A 82 42.57 13.30 -31.04
C ILE A 82 42.36 14.71 -30.50
N LYS A 83 42.66 15.74 -31.28
CA LYS A 83 42.48 17.14 -30.88
C LYS A 83 41.04 17.42 -30.45
N ASN A 84 40.05 17.01 -31.24
CA ASN A 84 38.64 17.27 -30.93
C ASN A 84 38.22 16.64 -29.61
N TYR A 85 38.69 15.42 -29.32
CA TYR A 85 38.38 14.72 -28.08
C TYR A 85 39.15 15.23 -26.87
N THR A 86 40.39 15.70 -27.04
CA THR A 86 41.25 16.06 -25.91
C THR A 86 41.24 17.54 -25.56
N ILE A 87 40.99 18.45 -26.52
CA ILE A 87 41.19 19.90 -26.32
C ILE A 87 40.28 20.51 -25.24
N ASN A 88 39.11 19.89 -25.01
CA ASN A 88 38.13 20.35 -24.02
C ASN A 88 37.82 19.29 -22.96
N ASP A 89 38.64 18.23 -22.86
CA ASP A 89 38.37 17.11 -21.96
C ASP A 89 39.67 16.57 -21.35
N ASP A 90 40.00 17.07 -20.16
CA ASP A 90 41.23 16.72 -19.45
C ASP A 90 41.32 15.21 -19.13
N LEU A 91 40.19 14.54 -18.89
CA LEU A 91 40.17 13.10 -18.62
C LEU A 91 40.60 12.33 -19.87
N VAL A 92 40.01 12.65 -21.03
CA VAL A 92 40.36 12.00 -22.29
C VAL A 92 41.81 12.31 -22.65
N CYS A 93 42.23 13.57 -22.50
CA CYS A 93 43.62 13.99 -22.74
C CYS A 93 44.62 13.20 -21.87
N THR A 94 44.40 13.17 -20.56
CA THR A 94 45.29 12.49 -19.62
C THR A 94 45.38 10.99 -19.90
N ASN A 95 44.24 10.34 -20.17
CA ASN A 95 44.23 8.91 -20.49
C ASN A 95 44.86 8.63 -21.85
N PHE A 96 44.65 9.48 -22.87
CA PHE A 96 45.33 9.34 -24.16
C PHE A 96 46.85 9.37 -23.96
N ILE A 97 47.37 10.41 -23.31
CA ILE A 97 48.82 10.55 -23.03
C ILE A 97 49.37 9.33 -22.28
N LYS A 98 48.64 8.84 -21.27
CA LYS A 98 49.02 7.65 -20.50
C LYS A 98 49.09 6.40 -21.39
N LEU A 99 48.10 6.20 -22.25
CA LEU A 99 47.99 5.02 -23.11
C LEU A 99 48.92 5.06 -24.32
N THR A 100 49.43 6.23 -24.69
CA THR A 100 50.32 6.43 -25.83
C THR A 100 51.71 6.87 -25.39
N GLU A 101 52.24 6.24 -24.35
CA GLU A 101 53.51 6.60 -23.71
C GLU A 101 54.74 6.54 -24.65
N LYS A 102 54.68 5.75 -25.72
CA LYS A 102 55.74 5.70 -26.75
C LYS A 102 55.72 6.90 -27.68
N LYS A 103 54.62 7.65 -27.68
CA LYS A 103 54.40 8.84 -28.51
C LYS A 103 54.63 8.52 -29.99
N GLU A 104 54.14 7.38 -30.43
CA GLU A 104 54.28 6.91 -31.80
C GLU A 104 52.91 6.61 -32.41
N ILE A 105 52.72 7.04 -33.67
CA ILE A 105 51.56 6.73 -34.49
C ILE A 105 52.05 6.00 -35.74
N GLN A 106 51.63 4.75 -35.91
CA GLN A 106 51.99 3.92 -37.05
C GLN A 106 50.82 3.74 -38.01
N LEU A 107 51.09 3.72 -39.30
CA LEU A 107 50.13 3.33 -40.33
C LEU A 107 50.60 2.06 -41.04
N LEU A 108 49.73 1.05 -41.11
CA LEU A 108 50.05 -0.25 -41.71
C LEU A 108 48.81 -0.96 -42.26
N HIS A 109 49.00 -1.97 -43.10
CA HIS A 109 47.93 -2.87 -43.51
C HIS A 109 47.68 -3.98 -42.49
N ASP A 110 46.41 -4.35 -42.34
CA ASP A 110 45.99 -5.51 -41.58
C ASP A 110 45.21 -6.46 -42.50
N GLU A 111 45.89 -7.53 -42.95
CA GLU A 111 45.31 -8.55 -43.82
C GLU A 111 44.17 -9.33 -43.11
N GLU A 112 44.14 -9.33 -41.78
CA GLU A 112 43.15 -10.04 -40.96
C GLU A 112 41.90 -9.16 -40.68
N MET A 113 41.82 -7.95 -41.24
CA MET A 113 40.68 -7.07 -41.04
C MET A 113 39.44 -7.60 -41.79
N GLU A 114 38.54 -8.25 -41.04
CA GLU A 114 37.30 -8.82 -41.57
C GLU A 114 36.35 -7.71 -42.08
N ASP A 115 36.07 -6.71 -41.24
CA ASP A 115 35.11 -5.64 -41.52
C ASP A 115 35.71 -4.24 -41.56
N GLY A 116 35.11 -3.37 -42.36
CA GLY A 116 35.46 -1.96 -42.48
C GLY A 116 36.61 -1.64 -43.45
N TYR A 117 37.01 -0.37 -43.46
CA TYR A 117 38.08 0.16 -44.33
C TYR A 117 39.38 0.40 -43.56
N ASN A 118 39.23 0.85 -42.31
CA ASN A 118 40.30 1.15 -41.39
C ASN A 118 39.83 0.99 -39.94
N LYS A 119 40.76 0.74 -39.02
CA LYS A 119 40.54 0.74 -37.57
C LYS A 119 41.70 1.42 -36.86
N VAL A 120 41.42 2.00 -35.71
CA VAL A 120 42.45 2.55 -34.81
C VAL A 120 42.56 1.62 -33.62
N GLU A 121 43.77 1.33 -33.17
CA GLU A 121 44.02 0.58 -31.94
C GLU A 121 45.21 1.17 -31.20
N VAL A 122 45.28 0.94 -29.89
CA VAL A 122 46.43 1.31 -29.07
C VAL A 122 47.03 0.05 -28.47
N VAL A 123 48.27 -0.27 -28.88
CA VAL A 123 48.97 -1.47 -28.45
C VAL A 123 50.34 -1.08 -27.94
N ASP A 124 50.66 -1.48 -26.70
CA ASP A 124 51.96 -1.28 -26.05
C ASP A 124 52.49 0.17 -26.12
N GLY A 125 51.61 1.14 -25.96
CA GLY A 125 51.94 2.56 -25.95
C GLY A 125 51.99 3.23 -27.32
N ILE A 126 51.64 2.51 -28.39
CA ILE A 126 51.69 2.96 -29.79
C ILE A 126 50.27 3.02 -30.36
N VAL A 127 49.93 4.08 -31.10
CA VAL A 127 48.66 4.17 -31.84
C VAL A 127 48.86 3.59 -33.23
N PHE A 128 48.07 2.60 -33.60
CA PHE A 128 48.09 2.04 -34.95
C PHE A 128 46.84 2.45 -35.72
N ILE A 129 47.06 2.98 -36.93
CA ILE A 129 46.06 3.08 -37.98
C ILE A 129 46.24 1.86 -38.87
N LYS A 130 45.30 0.92 -38.75
CA LYS A 130 45.28 -0.29 -39.56
C LYS A 130 44.33 -0.10 -40.72
N ILE A 131 44.74 -0.51 -41.92
CA ILE A 131 43.97 -0.35 -43.15
C ILE A 131 43.77 -1.72 -43.79
N LYS A 132 42.58 -2.01 -44.28
CA LYS A 132 42.33 -3.24 -45.04
C LYS A 132 43.00 -3.13 -46.42
N PRO A 133 43.77 -4.12 -46.88
CA PRO A 133 44.28 -4.13 -48.25
C PRO A 133 43.12 -3.94 -49.25
N SER A 134 43.33 -3.19 -50.33
CA SER A 134 42.32 -2.70 -51.31
C SER A 134 41.49 -1.50 -50.87
N CYS A 135 41.57 -1.07 -49.61
CA CYS A 135 40.82 0.06 -49.06
C CYS A 135 41.68 1.30 -48.83
N PHE A 136 42.95 1.30 -49.26
CA PHE A 136 43.82 2.45 -49.10
C PHE A 136 43.26 3.67 -49.84
N GLY A 137 43.09 4.78 -49.11
CA GLY A 137 42.48 6.00 -49.65
C GLY A 137 40.96 6.05 -49.53
N THR A 138 40.32 5.00 -48.99
CA THR A 138 38.86 4.93 -48.82
C THR A 138 38.45 5.28 -47.39
N ASN A 139 37.42 6.13 -47.26
CA ASN A 139 36.84 6.58 -45.99
C ASN A 139 37.89 7.11 -44.97
N ILE A 140 38.89 7.83 -45.46
CA ILE A 140 40.01 8.33 -44.65
C ILE A 140 39.55 9.29 -43.56
N SER A 141 38.53 10.10 -43.84
CA SER A 141 37.98 11.08 -42.89
C SER A 141 37.31 10.46 -41.66
N GLY A 142 37.08 9.14 -41.64
CA GLY A 142 36.54 8.43 -40.48
C GLY A 142 37.62 7.90 -39.52
N VAL A 143 38.90 8.02 -39.87
CA VAL A 143 40.01 7.47 -39.07
C VAL A 143 40.11 8.26 -37.78
N GLY A 144 39.89 7.58 -36.65
CA GLY A 144 39.86 8.18 -35.31
C GLY A 144 38.46 8.47 -34.77
N TYR A 145 37.39 8.25 -35.54
CA TYR A 145 36.01 8.45 -35.07
C TYR A 145 35.69 7.62 -33.80
N ASN A 146 36.19 6.38 -33.73
CA ASN A 146 36.02 5.50 -32.57
C ASN A 146 37.24 5.53 -31.62
N LEU A 147 38.03 6.61 -31.63
CA LEU A 147 39.27 6.66 -30.85
C LEU A 147 39.00 6.43 -29.35
N ILE A 148 37.98 7.08 -28.77
CA ILE A 148 37.70 6.94 -27.33
C ILE A 148 37.31 5.49 -26.98
N ASP A 149 36.69 4.76 -27.90
CA ASP A 149 36.27 3.37 -27.69
C ASP A 149 37.46 2.44 -27.47
N VAL A 150 38.59 2.74 -28.14
CA VAL A 150 39.81 1.92 -28.09
C VAL A 150 40.82 2.39 -27.05
N LEU A 151 40.54 3.50 -26.36
CA LEU A 151 41.37 3.96 -25.24
C LEU A 151 40.99 3.20 -23.96
N LYS A 152 41.66 2.06 -23.74
CA LYS A 152 41.55 1.26 -22.52
C LYS A 152 42.92 0.73 -22.13
N SER A 153 43.33 0.95 -20.88
CA SER A 153 44.55 0.34 -20.34
C SER A 153 44.34 -1.16 -20.15
N LYS A 154 45.37 -1.98 -20.36
CA LYS A 154 45.31 -3.43 -20.12
C LYS A 154 44.94 -3.75 -18.66
N ASP A 155 45.36 -2.90 -17.73
CA ASP A 155 45.15 -3.08 -16.29
C ASP A 155 43.89 -2.40 -15.76
N GLU A 156 43.09 -1.74 -16.60
CA GLU A 156 41.88 -1.02 -16.16
C GLU A 156 40.62 -1.73 -16.66
N VAL A 157 39.64 -1.86 -15.77
CA VAL A 157 38.33 -2.45 -16.10
C VAL A 157 37.55 -1.54 -17.04
N LEU A 158 37.46 -0.25 -16.72
CA LEU A 158 36.65 0.73 -17.44
C LEU A 158 37.42 1.37 -18.60
N PRO A 159 36.91 1.33 -19.84
CA PRO A 159 37.47 2.12 -20.94
C PRO A 159 37.24 3.61 -20.71
N VAL A 160 38.03 4.47 -21.39
CA VAL A 160 37.93 5.93 -21.26
C VAL A 160 36.53 6.44 -21.62
N LYS A 161 35.85 5.82 -22.59
CA LYS A 161 34.46 6.15 -22.95
C LYS A 161 33.51 6.02 -21.75
N ALA A 162 33.58 4.90 -21.03
CA ALA A 162 32.77 4.67 -19.84
C ALA A 162 33.13 5.67 -18.73
N LYS A 163 34.44 5.85 -18.46
CA LYS A 163 34.91 6.82 -17.44
C LYS A 163 34.41 8.23 -17.71
N LYS A 164 34.48 8.68 -18.97
CA LYS A 164 33.96 9.98 -19.38
C LYS A 164 32.46 10.09 -19.15
N ASN A 165 31.68 9.08 -19.55
CA ASN A 165 30.24 9.11 -19.34
C ASN A 165 29.88 9.08 -17.83
N ILE A 166 30.58 8.29 -17.01
CA ILE A 166 30.43 8.29 -15.55
C ILE A 166 30.71 9.69 -14.98
N ARG A 167 31.82 10.32 -15.34
CA ARG A 167 32.12 11.69 -14.88
C ARG A 167 31.00 12.66 -15.25
N ASP A 168 30.60 12.68 -16.52
CA ASP A 168 29.70 13.70 -17.06
C ASP A 168 28.26 13.52 -16.59
N GLU A 169 27.79 12.27 -16.53
CA GLU A 169 26.38 11.94 -16.28
C GLU A 169 26.12 11.55 -14.82
N TRP A 170 27.10 10.97 -14.13
CA TRP A 170 26.97 10.60 -12.72
C TRP A 170 27.66 11.61 -11.81
N GLU A 171 28.99 11.76 -11.87
CA GLU A 171 29.74 12.53 -10.87
C GLU A 171 29.36 14.02 -10.84
N LEU A 172 29.25 14.65 -12.02
CA LEU A 172 28.88 16.07 -12.13
C LEU A 172 27.41 16.33 -11.78
N LYS A 173 26.52 15.35 -11.95
CA LYS A 173 25.08 15.51 -11.68
C LYS A 173 24.66 15.03 -10.30
N LEU A 174 25.44 14.16 -9.65
CA LEU A 174 25.19 13.61 -8.31
C LEU A 174 24.93 14.68 -7.24
N PRO A 175 25.59 15.85 -7.21
CA PRO A 175 25.25 16.93 -6.28
C PRO A 175 23.79 17.41 -6.40
N GLY A 176 23.24 17.40 -7.63
CA GLY A 176 21.83 17.74 -7.89
C GLY A 176 20.87 16.72 -7.27
N LEU A 177 21.17 15.42 -7.42
CA LEU A 177 20.40 14.34 -6.79
C LEU A 177 20.43 14.45 -5.26
N LYS A 178 21.62 14.62 -4.67
CA LYS A 178 21.79 14.82 -3.23
C LYS A 178 20.98 16.01 -2.71
N LYS A 179 21.02 17.13 -3.42
CA LYS A 179 20.25 18.33 -3.07
C LYS A 179 18.74 18.06 -3.10
N THR A 180 18.24 17.42 -4.14
CA THR A 180 16.80 17.11 -4.28
C THR A 180 16.34 16.16 -3.17
N LEU A 181 17.11 15.11 -2.88
CA LEU A 181 16.79 14.18 -1.81
C LEU A 181 16.82 14.87 -0.43
N LYS A 182 17.85 15.68 -0.14
CA LYS A 182 17.93 16.45 1.10
C LYS A 182 16.72 17.38 1.27
N GLN A 183 16.25 18.01 0.20
CA GLN A 183 15.04 18.83 0.24
C GLN A 183 13.76 18.01 0.50
N ALA A 184 13.73 16.76 0.04
CA ALA A 184 12.58 15.88 0.20
C ALA A 184 12.46 15.27 1.61
N VAL A 185 13.59 14.90 2.24
CA VAL A 185 13.58 14.14 3.51
C VAL A 185 14.27 14.85 4.67
N GLY A 186 15.07 15.88 4.40
CA GLY A 186 15.78 16.68 5.40
C GLY A 186 17.18 16.19 5.77
N GLU A 187 17.62 15.07 5.22
CA GLU A 187 18.88 14.39 5.58
C GLU A 187 19.77 14.19 4.34
N ASP A 188 21.08 14.12 4.56
CA ASP A 188 22.05 13.77 3.51
C ASP A 188 22.13 12.24 3.35
N TYR A 189 22.31 11.78 2.11
CA TYR A 189 22.46 10.36 1.77
C TYR A 189 23.74 10.10 0.97
N GLU A 190 24.30 8.93 1.20
CA GLU A 190 25.37 8.35 0.40
C GLU A 190 24.79 7.51 -0.75
N PHE A 191 25.41 7.62 -1.92
CA PHE A 191 25.05 6.88 -3.13
C PHE A 191 26.23 5.99 -3.47
N VAL A 192 26.04 4.68 -3.33
CA VAL A 192 27.10 3.68 -3.48
C VAL A 192 26.86 2.91 -4.77
N VAL A 193 27.82 3.02 -5.68
CA VAL A 193 27.80 2.34 -6.98
C VAL A 193 29.21 1.82 -7.25
N ASP A 194 29.34 0.51 -7.50
CA ASP A 194 30.59 -0.08 -7.99
C ASP A 194 30.54 -0.18 -9.52
N PHE A 195 31.06 0.85 -10.20
CA PHE A 195 31.05 0.88 -11.66
C PHE A 195 31.96 -0.17 -12.29
N GLU A 196 33.02 -0.63 -11.61
CA GLU A 196 33.93 -1.62 -12.16
C GLU A 196 33.30 -3.02 -12.12
N GLU A 197 32.67 -3.37 -11.00
CA GLU A 197 31.87 -4.59 -10.87
C GLU A 197 30.72 -4.60 -11.91
N LEU A 198 29.93 -3.53 -11.96
CA LEU A 198 28.82 -3.39 -12.91
C LEU A 198 29.27 -3.52 -14.38
N TYR A 199 30.41 -2.90 -14.73
CA TYR A 199 30.93 -3.00 -16.10
C TYR A 199 31.37 -4.42 -16.43
N THR A 200 32.04 -5.08 -15.48
CA THR A 200 32.55 -6.44 -15.65
C THR A 200 31.41 -7.45 -15.77
N GLU A 201 30.45 -7.38 -14.85
CA GLU A 201 29.36 -8.36 -14.76
C GLU A 201 28.29 -8.17 -15.84
N VAL A 202 28.01 -6.93 -16.24
CA VAL A 202 26.90 -6.64 -17.16
C VAL A 202 27.41 -6.31 -18.55
N ILE A 203 28.27 -5.31 -18.65
CA ILE A 203 28.56 -4.67 -19.95
C ILE A 203 29.52 -5.52 -20.77
N SER A 204 30.53 -6.12 -20.13
CA SER A 204 31.47 -7.03 -20.79
C SER A 204 31.00 -8.49 -20.84
N ALA A 205 29.78 -8.77 -20.40
CA ALA A 205 29.22 -10.11 -20.45
C ALA A 205 28.97 -10.54 -21.91
N PRO A 206 29.28 -11.79 -22.30
CA PRO A 206 29.13 -12.26 -23.69
C PRO A 206 27.73 -12.05 -24.26
N GLU A 207 26.69 -12.21 -23.45
CA GLU A 207 25.29 -12.00 -23.84
C GLU A 207 24.96 -10.55 -24.26
N ASN A 208 25.80 -9.58 -23.90
CA ASN A 208 25.61 -8.16 -24.19
C ASN A 208 26.57 -7.62 -25.25
N GLU A 209 27.36 -8.48 -25.92
CA GLU A 209 28.38 -8.07 -26.89
C GLU A 209 27.83 -7.16 -28.00
N SER A 210 26.60 -7.42 -28.49
CA SER A 210 25.97 -6.59 -29.53
C SER A 210 25.58 -5.18 -29.05
N ASN A 211 25.50 -4.95 -27.74
CA ASN A 211 25.06 -3.70 -27.12
C ASN A 211 26.18 -3.01 -26.33
N ILE A 212 27.39 -3.57 -26.30
CA ILE A 212 28.50 -3.08 -25.47
C ILE A 212 28.81 -1.60 -25.72
N ASP A 213 28.72 -1.15 -26.97
CA ASP A 213 28.98 0.24 -27.34
C ASP A 213 27.94 1.20 -26.76
N TRP A 214 26.66 0.82 -26.84
CA TRP A 214 25.55 1.58 -26.28
C TRP A 214 25.67 1.71 -24.76
N TYR A 215 25.95 0.59 -24.08
CA TYR A 215 26.15 0.58 -22.64
C TYR A 215 27.36 1.41 -22.24
N THR A 216 28.51 1.19 -22.87
CA THR A 216 29.77 1.89 -22.56
C THR A 216 29.63 3.40 -22.75
N GLY A 217 28.91 3.83 -23.80
CA GLY A 217 28.66 5.24 -24.09
C GLY A 217 27.63 5.94 -23.18
N ARG A 218 26.82 5.19 -22.43
CA ARG A 218 25.70 5.71 -21.61
C ARG A 218 25.70 5.20 -20.17
N PHE A 219 26.82 4.66 -19.71
CA PHE A 219 26.86 3.91 -18.47
C PHE A 219 26.48 4.74 -17.23
N GLY A 220 27.09 5.92 -17.07
CA GLY A 220 26.74 6.88 -16.02
C GLY A 220 25.31 7.42 -16.16
N GLU A 221 24.85 7.65 -17.39
CA GLU A 221 23.47 8.09 -17.68
C GLU A 221 22.43 7.08 -17.20
N ILE A 222 22.66 5.78 -17.47
CA ILE A 222 21.77 4.69 -17.08
C ILE A 222 21.63 4.63 -15.56
N VAL A 223 22.76 4.60 -14.83
CA VAL A 223 22.76 4.57 -13.36
C VAL A 223 22.11 5.83 -12.79
N TYR A 224 22.45 7.00 -13.32
CA TYR A 224 21.82 8.27 -12.95
C TYR A 224 20.29 8.21 -13.08
N GLY A 225 19.78 7.66 -14.20
CA GLY A 225 18.35 7.57 -14.47
C GLY A 225 17.56 6.78 -13.42
N TYR A 226 18.12 5.70 -12.87
CA TYR A 226 17.50 4.96 -11.77
C TYR A 226 17.40 5.81 -10.50
N PHE A 227 18.50 6.43 -10.09
CA PHE A 227 18.51 7.27 -8.88
C PHE A 227 17.62 8.51 -9.01
N ASP A 228 17.64 9.17 -10.17
CA ASP A 228 16.80 10.34 -10.45
C ASP A 228 15.31 9.98 -10.34
N SER A 229 14.89 8.86 -10.97
CA SER A 229 13.52 8.38 -10.86
C SER A 229 13.15 8.04 -9.42
N LEU A 230 13.96 7.23 -8.71
CA LEU A 230 13.72 6.87 -7.33
C LEU A 230 13.55 8.11 -6.43
N ILE A 231 14.45 9.09 -6.55
CA ILE A 231 14.40 10.33 -5.77
C ILE A 231 13.14 11.12 -6.07
N ASN A 232 12.70 11.17 -7.34
CA ASN A 232 11.44 11.83 -7.69
C ASN A 232 10.23 11.15 -7.02
N TYR A 233 10.21 9.81 -6.93
CA TYR A 233 9.18 9.11 -6.15
C TYR A 233 9.26 9.43 -4.67
N ILE A 234 10.45 9.34 -4.05
CA ILE A 234 10.66 9.69 -2.64
C ILE A 234 10.12 11.09 -2.38
N LYS A 235 10.55 12.09 -3.16
CA LYS A 235 10.09 13.47 -3.06
C LYS A 235 8.58 13.58 -3.15
N ASN A 236 7.97 12.93 -4.13
CA ASN A 236 6.52 13.00 -4.35
C ASN A 236 5.72 12.44 -3.17
N TYR A 237 6.22 11.40 -2.50
CA TYR A 237 5.55 10.82 -1.34
C TYR A 237 5.85 11.58 -0.04
N THR A 238 7.13 11.87 0.25
CA THR A 238 7.54 12.46 1.53
C THR A 238 7.19 13.93 1.68
N GLN A 239 7.01 14.68 0.58
CA GLN A 239 6.56 16.08 0.65
C GLN A 239 5.05 16.22 0.87
N LYS A 240 4.27 15.17 0.56
CA LYS A 240 2.81 15.19 0.70
C LYS A 240 2.34 14.60 2.02
N ASP A 241 3.20 13.84 2.69
CA ASP A 241 2.81 13.01 3.81
C ASP A 241 3.95 12.85 4.83
N ASP A 242 3.79 13.48 5.99
CA ASP A 242 4.78 13.46 7.08
C ASP A 242 4.99 12.05 7.68
N LEU A 243 3.96 11.19 7.68
CA LEU A 243 4.09 9.80 8.14
C LEU A 243 4.97 9.01 7.18
N VAL A 244 4.77 9.17 5.87
CA VAL A 244 5.62 8.51 4.87
C VAL A 244 7.06 8.99 5.02
N ARG A 245 7.27 10.29 5.24
CA ARG A 245 8.60 10.85 5.48
C ARG A 245 9.26 10.26 6.73
N SER A 246 8.57 10.22 7.86
CA SER A 246 9.14 9.72 9.12
C SER A 246 9.47 8.23 9.03
N GLU A 247 8.56 7.43 8.48
CA GLU A 247 8.72 5.98 8.33
C GLU A 247 9.82 5.64 7.32
N PHE A 248 9.95 6.43 6.24
CA PHE A 248 11.08 6.33 5.31
C PHE A 248 12.40 6.55 6.05
N LEU A 249 12.53 7.64 6.83
CA LEU A 249 13.75 7.95 7.58
C LEU A 249 14.09 6.89 8.64
N ILE A 250 13.12 6.24 9.24
CA ILE A 250 13.36 5.13 10.17
C ILE A 250 13.86 3.91 9.40
N THR A 251 13.20 3.59 8.29
CA THR A 251 13.48 2.40 7.47
C THR A 251 14.83 2.48 6.77
N THR A 252 15.27 3.67 6.36
CA THR A 252 16.57 3.89 5.68
C THR A 252 17.64 4.43 6.63
N SER A 253 17.70 3.89 7.85
CA SER A 253 18.53 4.38 8.97
C SER A 253 20.02 4.59 8.65
N THR A 254 20.59 3.84 7.70
CA THR A 254 22.00 3.99 7.29
C THR A 254 22.27 5.22 6.42
N ARG A 255 21.21 5.82 5.86
CA ARG A 255 21.28 6.92 4.88
C ARG A 255 22.10 6.55 3.64
N LYS A 256 22.07 5.28 3.23
CA LYS A 256 22.76 4.78 2.03
C LYS A 256 21.78 4.25 1.01
N PHE A 257 22.01 4.59 -0.25
CA PHE A 257 21.41 3.91 -1.38
C PHE A 257 22.49 3.15 -2.15
N ASN A 258 22.30 1.85 -2.33
CA ASN A 258 23.21 0.97 -3.05
C ASN A 258 22.60 0.58 -4.40
N PHE A 259 23.42 0.59 -5.45
CA PHE A 259 23.05 0.04 -6.75
C PHE A 259 23.78 -1.29 -6.95
N VAL A 260 23.03 -2.38 -7.15
CA VAL A 260 23.60 -3.73 -7.24
C VAL A 260 22.95 -4.55 -8.35
N ILE A 261 23.69 -5.55 -8.83
CA ILE A 261 23.18 -6.59 -9.72
C ILE A 261 22.58 -7.70 -8.88
N ASP A 262 21.37 -8.13 -9.25
CA ASP A 262 20.70 -9.25 -8.62
C ASP A 262 19.84 -9.96 -9.68
N ASP A 263 20.34 -11.09 -10.20
CA ASP A 263 19.64 -11.87 -11.22
C ASP A 263 18.50 -12.72 -10.63
N GLU A 264 18.37 -12.81 -9.30
CA GLU A 264 17.33 -13.59 -8.62
C GLU A 264 15.98 -12.84 -8.52
N ILE A 265 15.96 -11.53 -8.77
CA ILE A 265 14.72 -10.75 -8.73
C ILE A 265 13.76 -11.21 -9.84
N GLU A 266 12.45 -11.12 -9.66
CA GLU A 266 11.51 -11.55 -10.70
C GLU A 266 11.35 -10.51 -11.82
N GLU A 267 11.32 -9.23 -11.45
CA GLU A 267 11.10 -8.10 -12.36
C GLU A 267 12.40 -7.60 -13.06
N TYR A 268 12.32 -6.54 -13.86
CA TYR A 268 13.48 -5.91 -14.51
C TYR A 268 14.40 -5.20 -13.50
N ASN A 269 13.77 -4.61 -12.49
CA ASN A 269 14.42 -3.89 -11.40
C ASN A 269 13.47 -3.84 -10.20
N VAL A 270 14.02 -3.75 -8.99
CA VAL A 270 13.23 -3.66 -7.76
C VAL A 270 13.95 -2.77 -6.75
N THR A 271 13.17 -2.05 -5.94
CA THR A 271 13.68 -1.38 -4.75
C THR A 271 13.51 -2.31 -3.55
N GLU A 272 14.52 -2.44 -2.71
CA GLU A 272 14.45 -3.21 -1.46
C GLU A 272 15.06 -2.38 -0.33
N VAL A 273 14.57 -2.52 0.90
CA VAL A 273 15.28 -2.00 2.07
C VAL A 273 15.70 -3.17 2.95
N LYS A 274 17.00 -3.28 3.20
CA LYS A 274 17.62 -4.32 4.01
C LYS A 274 18.63 -3.70 4.96
N ASP A 275 18.53 -4.04 6.24
CA ASP A 275 19.44 -3.57 7.30
C ASP A 275 19.62 -2.04 7.34
N GLY A 276 18.54 -1.30 7.02
CA GLY A 276 18.56 0.16 7.00
C GLY A 276 19.15 0.80 5.73
N THR A 277 19.58 0.01 4.75
CA THR A 277 20.08 0.46 3.44
C THR A 277 19.04 0.19 2.36
N LEU A 278 18.81 1.18 1.49
CA LEU A 278 17.93 1.01 0.33
C LEU A 278 18.76 0.53 -0.86
N PHE A 279 18.33 -0.54 -1.50
CA PHE A 279 18.97 -1.14 -2.65
C PHE A 279 18.12 -0.89 -3.90
N ILE A 280 18.76 -0.43 -4.97
CA ILE A 280 18.29 -0.53 -6.34
C ILE A 280 18.91 -1.80 -6.91
N LYS A 281 18.08 -2.81 -7.13
CA LYS A 281 18.49 -4.09 -7.68
C LYS A 281 18.07 -4.19 -9.13
N VAL A 282 18.97 -4.59 -10.01
CA VAL A 282 18.70 -4.76 -11.45
C VAL A 282 19.29 -6.08 -11.95
N LYS A 283 18.64 -6.72 -12.93
CA LYS A 283 19.24 -7.88 -13.62
C LYS A 283 20.30 -7.42 -14.60
N ARG A 284 21.28 -8.29 -14.85
CA ARG A 284 22.31 -8.02 -15.89
C ARG A 284 21.67 -7.80 -17.26
N THR A 285 20.73 -8.66 -17.64
CA THR A 285 20.10 -8.63 -18.96
C THR A 285 19.12 -7.47 -19.17
N THR A 286 18.81 -6.70 -18.12
CA THR A 286 17.79 -5.64 -18.17
C THR A 286 18.29 -4.30 -17.62
N LEU A 287 19.60 -4.14 -17.47
CA LEU A 287 20.21 -2.87 -17.08
C LEU A 287 19.77 -1.75 -18.04
N GLY A 288 19.24 -0.66 -17.47
CA GLY A 288 18.73 0.49 -18.22
C GLY A 288 17.32 0.32 -18.77
N THR A 289 16.67 -0.83 -18.56
CA THR A 289 15.27 -1.04 -18.92
C THR A 289 14.36 -0.58 -17.79
N ASN A 290 13.35 0.23 -18.14
CA ASN A 290 12.34 0.74 -17.21
C ASN A 290 12.90 1.40 -15.94
N SER A 291 14.02 2.12 -16.06
CA SER A 291 14.62 2.86 -14.94
C SER A 291 13.67 3.92 -14.36
N SER A 292 12.74 4.44 -15.17
CA SER A 292 11.68 5.35 -14.72
C SER A 292 10.68 4.72 -13.74
N SER A 293 10.64 3.40 -13.59
CA SER A 293 9.62 2.70 -12.78
C SER A 293 10.12 2.22 -11.41
N ILE A 294 11.42 2.40 -11.10
CA ILE A 294 12.06 1.85 -9.91
C ILE A 294 11.40 2.24 -8.58
N GLY A 295 10.73 3.40 -8.52
CA GLY A 295 10.07 3.90 -7.32
C GLY A 295 8.57 3.58 -7.21
N TYR A 296 7.97 2.81 -8.14
CA TYR A 296 6.53 2.51 -8.09
C TYR A 296 6.09 1.80 -6.81
N ASN A 297 6.92 0.85 -6.33
CA ASN A 297 6.61 0.05 -5.14
C ASN A 297 7.26 0.63 -3.87
N LEU A 298 7.65 1.92 -3.87
CA LEU A 298 8.38 2.53 -2.75
C LEU A 298 7.60 2.44 -1.42
N ILE A 299 6.28 2.59 -1.45
CA ILE A 299 5.45 2.52 -0.23
C ILE A 299 5.44 1.11 0.37
N ASP A 300 5.51 0.08 -0.46
CA ASP A 300 5.44 -1.32 -0.02
C ASP A 300 6.75 -1.80 0.61
N VAL A 301 7.87 -1.14 0.27
CA VAL A 301 9.20 -1.49 0.78
C VAL A 301 9.58 -0.68 2.03
N ILE A 302 8.86 0.41 2.33
CA ILE A 302 9.01 1.13 3.60
C ILE A 302 8.30 0.33 4.70
N LYS A 303 9.10 -0.45 5.42
CA LYS A 303 8.69 -1.26 6.57
C LYS A 303 9.54 -0.85 7.76
N VAL A 304 8.93 -0.19 8.73
CA VAL A 304 9.62 0.13 9.98
C VAL A 304 9.92 -1.16 10.73
N PRO A 305 11.16 -1.35 11.20
CA PRO A 305 11.53 -2.51 12.02
C PRO A 305 10.56 -2.69 13.19
N ASP A 306 10.22 -3.95 13.49
CA ASP A 306 9.32 -4.35 14.58
C ASP A 306 7.87 -3.87 14.46
N SER A 307 7.50 -3.21 13.34
CA SER A 307 6.12 -2.81 13.09
C SER A 307 5.35 -3.90 12.36
N THR A 308 4.23 -4.32 12.95
CA THR A 308 3.31 -5.30 12.36
C THR A 308 2.52 -4.71 11.18
N LEU A 309 2.17 -3.42 11.26
CA LEU A 309 1.37 -2.72 10.26
C LEU A 309 2.24 -2.16 9.13
N PRO A 310 1.96 -2.51 7.86
CA PRO A 310 2.57 -1.85 6.71
C PRO A 310 2.26 -0.35 6.69
N LEU A 311 3.15 0.46 6.10
CA LEU A 311 2.97 1.90 5.98
C LEU A 311 1.62 2.27 5.34
N LYS A 312 1.21 1.53 4.30
CA LYS A 312 -0.09 1.74 3.63
C LYS A 312 -1.27 1.58 4.60
N THR A 313 -1.18 0.63 5.52
CA THR A 313 -2.18 0.35 6.55
C THR A 313 -2.19 1.43 7.63
N LYS A 314 -1.01 1.84 8.11
CA LYS A 314 -0.89 2.97 9.05
C LYS A 314 -1.48 4.25 8.46
N LYS A 315 -1.25 4.49 7.17
CA LYS A 315 -1.81 5.64 6.46
C LYS A 315 -3.34 5.57 6.43
N ASP A 316 -3.93 4.43 6.09
CA ASP A 316 -5.38 4.26 6.11
C ASP A 316 -5.95 4.45 7.54
N ILE A 317 -5.29 3.93 8.58
CA ILE A 317 -5.68 4.20 9.98
C ILE A 317 -5.66 5.70 10.28
N ARG A 318 -4.57 6.42 9.96
CA ARG A 318 -4.50 7.87 10.22
C ARG A 318 -5.59 8.64 9.47
N ASP A 319 -5.74 8.37 8.17
CA ASP A 319 -6.58 9.15 7.27
C ASP A 319 -8.07 8.86 7.50
N GLU A 320 -8.43 7.60 7.78
CA GLU A 320 -9.82 7.15 7.86
C GLU A 320 -10.32 6.95 9.29
N TRP A 321 -9.46 6.54 10.21
CA TRP A 321 -9.82 6.37 11.62
C TRP A 321 -9.46 7.60 12.46
N GLU A 322 -8.18 7.92 12.63
CA GLU A 322 -7.72 8.97 13.55
C GLU A 322 -8.26 10.35 13.19
N THR A 323 -8.34 10.67 11.89
CA THR A 323 -8.86 11.96 11.43
C THR A 323 -10.38 12.07 11.61
N LYS A 324 -11.13 10.96 11.55
CA LYS A 324 -12.60 10.96 11.57
C LYS A 324 -13.20 10.65 12.94
N ILE A 325 -12.43 10.07 13.86
CA ILE A 325 -12.88 9.72 15.21
C ILE A 325 -13.48 10.90 16.00
N PRO A 326 -13.03 12.17 15.88
CA PRO A 326 -13.62 13.26 16.65
C PRO A 326 -15.09 13.52 16.28
N ALA A 327 -15.46 13.30 15.02
CA ALA A 327 -16.84 13.44 14.56
C ALA A 327 -17.74 12.35 15.16
N LEU A 328 -17.24 11.11 15.25
CA LEU A 328 -17.94 10.00 15.91
C LEU A 328 -18.10 10.25 17.41
N LYS A 329 -17.05 10.67 18.11
CA LYS A 329 -17.14 11.05 19.53
C LYS A 329 -18.20 12.12 19.77
N LYS A 330 -18.24 13.15 18.92
CA LYS A 330 -19.26 14.21 19.02
C LYS A 330 -20.69 13.68 18.81
N LYS A 331 -20.90 12.83 17.82
CA LYS A 331 -22.21 12.21 17.52
C LYS A 331 -22.67 11.32 18.68
N LEU A 332 -21.75 10.51 19.21
CA LEU A 332 -22.02 9.64 20.35
C LEU A 332 -22.32 10.44 21.63
N LYS A 333 -21.57 11.51 21.90
CA LYS A 333 -21.86 12.43 23.01
C LYS A 333 -23.23 13.08 22.90
N ALA A 334 -23.62 13.51 21.69
CA ALA A 334 -24.94 14.09 21.47
C ALA A 334 -26.07 13.06 21.69
N ALA A 335 -25.83 11.78 21.38
CA ALA A 335 -26.79 10.70 21.54
C ALA A 335 -26.94 10.22 23.00
N THR A 336 -25.85 10.21 23.77
CA THR A 336 -25.80 9.62 25.12
C THR A 336 -25.80 10.67 26.24
N GLY A 337 -25.23 11.84 25.97
CA GLY A 337 -24.93 12.87 26.96
C GLY A 337 -23.54 12.72 27.59
N GLU A 338 -22.75 11.71 27.23
CA GLU A 338 -21.46 11.40 27.85
C GLU A 338 -20.32 11.29 26.83
N ASP A 339 -19.08 11.50 27.29
CA ASP A 339 -17.90 11.29 26.47
C ASP A 339 -17.48 9.80 26.51
N TYR A 340 -17.19 9.25 25.34
CA TYR A 340 -16.76 7.86 25.16
C TYR A 340 -15.39 7.79 24.48
N GLU A 341 -14.64 6.75 24.85
CA GLU A 341 -13.40 6.35 24.22
C GLU A 341 -13.60 5.13 23.32
N PHE A 342 -12.71 4.99 22.34
CA PHE A 342 -12.68 3.85 21.45
C PHE A 342 -11.35 3.11 21.65
N GLU A 343 -11.41 1.81 21.90
CA GLU A 343 -10.25 0.96 22.16
C GLU A 343 -10.12 -0.10 21.06
N ILE A 344 -9.02 -0.03 20.30
CA ILE A 344 -8.75 -0.91 19.15
C ILE A 344 -7.29 -1.31 19.19
N ASP A 345 -7.03 -2.61 19.09
CA ASP A 345 -5.70 -3.15 18.83
C ASP A 345 -5.58 -3.43 17.32
N PHE A 346 -5.05 -2.47 16.58
CA PHE A 346 -4.91 -2.59 15.12
C PHE A 346 -3.89 -3.67 14.72
N ASP A 347 -2.85 -3.89 15.52
CA ASP A 347 -1.81 -4.88 15.23
C ASP A 347 -2.43 -6.28 15.31
N ASP A 348 -3.16 -6.58 16.39
CA ASP A 348 -3.81 -7.87 16.61
C ASP A 348 -4.90 -8.14 15.55
N ILE A 349 -5.80 -7.16 15.32
CA ILE A 349 -6.85 -7.27 14.31
C ILE A 349 -6.24 -7.52 12.92
N PHE A 350 -5.20 -6.77 12.55
CA PHE A 350 -4.54 -6.94 11.25
C PHE A 350 -3.96 -8.34 11.12
N MET A 351 -3.18 -8.81 12.10
CA MET A 351 -2.53 -10.12 12.03
C MET A 351 -3.54 -11.27 11.96
N LEU A 352 -4.59 -11.22 12.77
CA LEU A 352 -5.62 -12.26 12.77
C LEU A 352 -6.44 -12.23 11.47
N ALA A 353 -6.72 -11.05 10.92
CA ALA A 353 -7.45 -10.92 9.64
C ALA A 353 -6.65 -11.48 8.46
N ILE A 354 -5.36 -11.13 8.35
CA ILE A 354 -4.48 -11.63 7.30
C ILE A 354 -4.34 -13.16 7.41
N LYS A 355 -4.13 -13.68 8.63
CA LYS A 355 -3.99 -15.12 8.87
C LYS A 355 -5.25 -15.90 8.49
N ALA A 356 -6.43 -15.33 8.71
CA ALA A 356 -7.70 -15.98 8.38
C ALA A 356 -8.11 -15.84 6.90
N ASN A 357 -7.57 -14.85 6.18
CA ASN A 357 -7.98 -14.49 4.82
C ASN A 357 -6.76 -14.07 3.97
N GLU A 358 -5.82 -14.99 3.73
CA GLU A 358 -4.56 -14.69 3.04
C GLU A 358 -4.78 -14.10 1.63
N ASP A 359 -5.84 -14.53 0.93
CA ASP A 359 -6.24 -14.05 -0.40
C ASP A 359 -6.72 -12.58 -0.41
N GLN A 360 -7.14 -12.08 0.75
CA GLN A 360 -7.58 -10.69 0.94
C GLN A 360 -6.53 -9.82 1.63
N ALA A 361 -5.28 -10.30 1.76
CA ALA A 361 -4.24 -9.59 2.47
C ALA A 361 -4.04 -8.14 1.99
N GLN A 362 -4.12 -7.92 0.67
CA GLN A 362 -4.00 -6.58 0.10
C GLN A 362 -5.18 -5.68 0.46
N TRP A 363 -6.40 -6.23 0.55
CA TRP A 363 -7.59 -5.46 0.93
C TRP A 363 -7.48 -4.92 2.35
N TYR A 364 -7.03 -5.75 3.30
CA TYR A 364 -6.79 -5.31 4.69
C TYR A 364 -5.66 -4.29 4.78
N LYS A 365 -4.59 -4.47 4.00
CA LYS A 365 -3.49 -3.49 3.94
C LYS A 365 -3.98 -2.10 3.52
N ASP A 366 -4.99 -2.07 2.67
CA ASP A 366 -5.51 -0.85 2.04
C ASP A 366 -6.68 -0.22 2.80
N ARG A 367 -7.35 -0.95 3.71
CA ARG A 367 -8.67 -0.55 4.26
C ARG A 367 -8.90 -0.79 5.75
N LEU A 368 -7.89 -1.15 6.53
CA LEU A 368 -8.07 -1.47 7.96
C LEU A 368 -8.71 -0.32 8.77
N GLY A 369 -8.27 0.91 8.55
CA GLY A 369 -8.79 2.12 9.18
C GLY A 369 -10.21 2.45 8.73
N SER A 370 -10.47 2.48 7.42
CA SER A 370 -11.81 2.75 6.87
C SER A 370 -12.85 1.71 7.28
N MET A 371 -12.47 0.44 7.29
CA MET A 371 -13.30 -0.65 7.77
C MET A 371 -13.61 -0.51 9.26
N THR A 372 -12.61 -0.23 10.09
CA THR A 372 -12.80 -0.01 11.54
C THR A 372 -13.73 1.18 11.79
N TYR A 373 -13.55 2.28 11.04
CA TYR A 373 -14.45 3.43 11.09
C TYR A 373 -15.90 3.05 10.77
N GLN A 374 -16.13 2.21 9.76
CA GLN A 374 -17.47 1.79 9.35
C GLN A 374 -18.22 1.05 10.47
N TYR A 375 -17.55 0.16 11.20
CA TYR A 375 -18.14 -0.55 12.34
C TYR A 375 -18.66 0.44 13.40
N PHE A 376 -17.85 1.42 13.76
CA PHE A 376 -18.22 2.40 14.78
C PHE A 376 -19.20 3.46 14.28
N ASP A 377 -19.11 3.94 13.04
CA ASP A 377 -20.11 4.86 12.50
C ASP A 377 -21.49 4.21 12.43
N SER A 378 -21.57 2.94 12.01
CA SER A 378 -22.82 2.21 12.03
C SER A 378 -23.34 2.02 13.45
N LEU A 379 -22.51 1.61 14.40
CA LEU A 379 -22.91 1.45 15.80
C LEU A 379 -23.44 2.77 16.37
N VAL A 380 -22.68 3.85 16.24
CA VAL A 380 -23.05 5.19 16.73
C VAL A 380 -24.33 5.69 16.05
N GLY A 381 -24.53 5.40 14.77
CA GLY A 381 -25.77 5.70 14.06
C GLY A 381 -27.00 5.00 14.65
N TYR A 382 -26.88 3.74 15.05
CA TYR A 382 -27.97 3.02 15.72
C TYR A 382 -28.20 3.52 17.14
N ILE A 383 -27.13 3.77 17.91
CA ILE A 383 -27.25 4.37 19.25
C ILE A 383 -28.04 5.68 19.14
N GLU A 384 -27.62 6.59 18.25
CA GLU A 384 -28.31 7.86 18.01
C GLU A 384 -29.78 7.66 17.61
N ARG A 385 -30.05 6.71 16.70
CA ARG A 385 -31.42 6.41 16.24
C ARG A 385 -32.32 5.95 17.38
N TYR A 386 -31.83 5.11 18.28
CA TYR A 386 -32.63 4.56 19.36
C TYR A 386 -32.75 5.53 20.53
N THR A 387 -31.67 6.17 20.97
CA THR A 387 -31.70 7.11 22.10
C THR A 387 -32.47 8.39 21.81
N LYS A 388 -32.51 8.86 20.55
CA LYS A 388 -33.38 10.00 20.16
C LYS A 388 -34.87 9.69 20.25
N LYS A 389 -35.25 8.43 20.10
CA LYS A 389 -36.65 8.00 20.12
C LYS A 389 -37.14 7.70 21.52
N ASP A 390 -36.23 7.27 22.39
CA ASP A 390 -36.58 6.72 23.69
C ASP A 390 -35.51 7.02 24.75
N ASP A 391 -35.89 7.79 25.78
CA ASP A 391 -34.99 8.15 26.87
C ASP A 391 -34.64 6.96 27.78
N LEU A 392 -35.52 5.96 27.90
CA LEU A 392 -35.22 4.73 28.66
C LEU A 392 -34.07 3.96 27.99
N VAL A 393 -34.07 3.90 26.65
CA VAL A 393 -32.96 3.27 25.91
C VAL A 393 -31.65 4.02 26.14
N ARG A 394 -31.69 5.36 26.17
CA ARG A 394 -30.52 6.17 26.48
C ARG A 394 -29.98 5.87 27.88
N GLN A 395 -30.85 5.89 28.89
CA GLN A 395 -30.49 5.65 30.29
C GLN A 395 -29.88 4.26 30.48
N GLU A 396 -30.57 3.22 30.01
CA GLU A 396 -30.09 1.84 30.13
C GLU A 396 -28.76 1.65 29.39
N PHE A 397 -28.62 2.17 28.16
CA PHE A 397 -27.35 2.11 27.45
C PHE A 397 -26.22 2.74 28.27
N THR A 398 -26.41 3.96 28.78
CA THR A 398 -25.37 4.65 29.55
C THR A 398 -25.02 3.97 30.88
N GLU A 399 -25.99 3.32 31.53
CA GLU A 399 -25.76 2.57 32.76
C GLU A 399 -24.94 1.29 32.49
N LEU A 400 -25.30 0.57 31.42
CA LEU A 400 -24.61 -0.65 31.02
C LEU A 400 -23.19 -0.37 30.51
N THR A 401 -22.97 0.76 29.86
CA THR A 401 -21.66 1.15 29.33
C THR A 401 -20.95 2.16 30.22
N HIS A 402 -21.03 2.00 31.54
CA HIS A 402 -20.45 2.93 32.53
C HIS A 402 -18.92 3.07 32.47
N ALA A 403 -18.19 2.14 31.81
CA ALA A 403 -16.76 2.30 31.54
C ALA A 403 -16.49 3.24 30.35
N LYS A 404 -17.54 3.66 29.64
CA LYS A 404 -17.52 4.65 28.55
C LYS A 404 -16.50 4.34 27.45
N THR A 405 -16.35 3.04 27.17
CA THR A 405 -15.39 2.53 26.20
C THR A 405 -16.09 1.60 25.23
N LEU A 406 -15.91 1.85 23.93
CA LEU A 406 -16.37 0.98 22.85
C LEU A 406 -15.16 0.28 22.22
N CYS A 407 -15.17 -1.04 22.18
CA CYS A 407 -14.08 -1.86 21.69
C CYS A 407 -14.45 -2.56 20.38
N LEU A 408 -13.47 -2.73 19.49
CA LEU A 408 -13.56 -3.67 18.37
C LEU A 408 -12.52 -4.75 18.60
N ILE A 409 -12.95 -6.01 18.68
CA ILE A 409 -12.08 -7.16 18.87
C ILE A 409 -12.41 -8.27 17.89
N THR A 410 -11.45 -9.16 17.66
CA THR A 410 -11.72 -10.40 16.95
C THR A 410 -12.05 -11.53 17.92
N ASP A 411 -12.97 -12.41 17.55
CA ASP A 411 -13.44 -13.53 18.37
C ASP A 411 -13.85 -14.68 17.43
N ASP A 412 -13.13 -15.80 17.49
CA ASP A 412 -13.36 -16.96 16.62
C ASP A 412 -14.45 -17.92 17.15
N GLU A 413 -14.98 -17.67 18.35
CA GLU A 413 -16.06 -18.46 18.94
C GLU A 413 -17.45 -18.06 18.44
N ILE A 414 -17.57 -16.92 17.74
CA ILE A 414 -18.83 -16.44 17.19
C ILE A 414 -19.07 -16.91 15.74
N ASP A 415 -20.27 -17.43 15.48
CA ASP A 415 -20.68 -17.93 14.16
C ASP A 415 -21.35 -16.86 13.27
N GLU A 416 -21.75 -15.73 13.86
CA GLU A 416 -22.37 -14.59 13.17
C GLU A 416 -21.33 -13.65 12.53
N TYR A 417 -21.75 -12.75 11.62
CA TYR A 417 -20.86 -11.74 11.02
C TYR A 417 -20.23 -10.82 12.06
N ASN A 418 -20.99 -10.49 13.10
CA ASN A 418 -20.53 -9.74 14.25
C ASN A 418 -21.54 -9.94 15.39
N GLN A 419 -21.08 -9.74 16.62
CA GLN A 419 -21.89 -9.76 17.82
C GLN A 419 -21.57 -8.54 18.67
N ILE A 420 -22.55 -8.06 19.42
CA ILE A 420 -22.33 -7.05 20.47
C ILE A 420 -22.47 -7.67 21.84
N GLU A 421 -21.60 -7.25 22.76
CA GLU A 421 -21.57 -7.72 24.14
C GLU A 421 -21.23 -6.54 25.07
N ILE A 422 -21.81 -6.53 26.27
CA ILE A 422 -21.39 -5.63 27.34
C ILE A 422 -20.73 -6.46 28.43
N ASN A 423 -19.47 -6.14 28.71
CA ASN A 423 -18.68 -6.84 29.72
C ASN A 423 -17.86 -5.84 30.52
N ASN A 424 -18.01 -5.89 31.86
CA ASN A 424 -17.36 -4.96 32.80
C ASN A 424 -17.57 -3.48 32.43
N GLY A 425 -18.77 -3.11 31.98
CA GLY A 425 -19.10 -1.74 31.61
C GLY A 425 -18.55 -1.27 30.26
N LYS A 426 -17.79 -2.10 29.53
CA LYS A 426 -17.33 -1.82 28.17
C LYS A 426 -18.25 -2.47 27.15
N PHE A 427 -18.46 -1.81 26.01
CA PHE A 427 -19.21 -2.35 24.89
C PHE A 427 -18.24 -2.94 23.87
N TYR A 428 -18.41 -4.21 23.52
CA TYR A 428 -17.57 -4.91 22.56
C TYR A 428 -18.34 -5.15 21.27
N ILE A 429 -17.73 -4.78 20.15
CA ILE A 429 -18.04 -5.33 18.83
C ILE A 429 -17.08 -6.51 18.64
N LYS A 430 -17.64 -7.72 18.61
CA LYS A 430 -16.90 -8.97 18.36
C LYS A 430 -17.10 -9.37 16.92
N VAL A 431 -16.02 -9.68 16.21
CA VAL A 431 -16.06 -10.06 14.79
C VAL A 431 -15.17 -11.29 14.57
N PRO A 432 -15.64 -12.38 13.95
CA PRO A 432 -14.73 -13.47 13.63
C PRO A 432 -13.75 -13.04 12.54
N PRO A 433 -12.46 -13.37 12.64
CA PRO A 433 -11.45 -12.92 11.68
C PRO A 433 -11.83 -13.17 10.20
N LYS A 434 -12.47 -14.31 9.89
CA LYS A 434 -12.97 -14.68 8.55
C LYS A 434 -14.07 -13.75 7.99
N TYR A 435 -14.77 -13.00 8.84
CA TYR A 435 -15.85 -12.10 8.46
C TYR A 435 -15.51 -10.64 8.70
N LEU A 436 -14.27 -10.32 9.10
CA LEU A 436 -13.84 -8.96 9.31
C LEU A 436 -14.01 -8.11 8.04
N GLY A 437 -14.71 -6.99 8.19
CA GLY A 437 -15.11 -6.10 7.09
C GLY A 437 -16.39 -6.49 6.35
N THR A 438 -16.98 -7.66 6.63
CA THR A 438 -18.25 -8.07 6.06
C THR A 438 -19.42 -7.64 6.96
N ASN A 439 -20.41 -6.99 6.37
CA ASN A 439 -21.64 -6.57 7.06
C ASN A 439 -21.37 -5.76 8.36
N ALA A 440 -20.50 -4.75 8.25
CA ALA A 440 -20.05 -3.88 9.35
C ALA A 440 -21.17 -2.97 9.91
N SER A 441 -22.21 -3.59 10.48
CA SER A 441 -23.41 -2.93 10.98
C SER A 441 -23.87 -3.46 12.35
N PRO A 442 -23.01 -3.45 13.38
CA PRO A 442 -23.25 -4.19 14.64
C PRO A 442 -24.36 -3.63 15.53
N GLY A 443 -24.95 -2.48 15.20
CA GLY A 443 -25.97 -1.85 16.03
C GLY A 443 -27.42 -2.16 15.65
N TYR A 444 -27.69 -2.99 14.63
CA TYR A 444 -29.04 -3.14 14.08
C TYR A 444 -30.05 -3.75 15.07
N ASP A 445 -29.57 -4.58 15.99
CA ASP A 445 -30.35 -5.27 17.03
C ASP A 445 -29.97 -4.78 18.45
N LEU A 446 -29.42 -3.55 18.56
CA LEU A 446 -28.96 -2.97 19.81
C LEU A 446 -30.01 -3.07 20.94
N VAL A 447 -31.27 -2.73 20.68
CA VAL A 447 -32.34 -2.77 21.69
C VAL A 447 -32.71 -4.21 22.11
N ASP A 448 -32.54 -5.16 21.18
CA ASP A 448 -32.86 -6.57 21.44
C ASP A 448 -31.76 -7.26 22.25
N LYS A 449 -30.50 -6.83 22.06
CA LYS A 449 -29.32 -7.39 22.73
C LYS A 449 -28.88 -6.63 24.00
N LEU A 450 -29.34 -5.39 24.20
CA LEU A 450 -29.07 -4.64 25.43
C LEU A 450 -29.82 -5.25 26.61
N HIS A 451 -29.07 -5.89 27.50
CA HIS A 451 -29.59 -6.56 28.68
C HIS A 451 -28.61 -6.38 29.83
N ALA A 452 -29.05 -5.78 30.94
CA ALA A 452 -28.24 -5.74 32.15
C ALA A 452 -27.94 -7.16 32.67
N PRO A 453 -26.70 -7.48 33.07
CA PRO A 453 -26.32 -8.82 33.52
C PRO A 453 -27.20 -9.39 34.66
N ASN A 454 -27.80 -8.51 35.47
CA ASN A 454 -28.65 -8.88 36.61
C ASN A 454 -30.13 -8.55 36.40
N SER A 455 -30.54 -8.03 35.24
CA SER A 455 -31.95 -7.77 34.95
C SER A 455 -32.59 -9.06 34.47
N VAL A 456 -33.81 -9.37 34.92
CA VAL A 456 -34.60 -10.45 34.32
C VAL A 456 -35.11 -10.00 32.94
N LEU A 457 -35.56 -8.75 32.86
CA LEU A 457 -36.19 -8.20 31.67
C LEU A 457 -35.16 -7.56 30.71
N PRO A 458 -35.15 -7.95 29.43
CA PRO A 458 -34.42 -7.24 28.39
C PRO A 458 -34.93 -5.81 28.20
N LEU A 459 -34.11 -4.91 27.64
CA LEU A 459 -34.51 -3.51 27.41
C LEU A 459 -35.75 -3.38 26.53
N ARG A 460 -35.85 -4.17 25.44
CA ARG A 460 -37.05 -4.22 24.60
C ARG A 460 -38.32 -4.50 25.41
N THR A 461 -38.22 -5.39 26.39
CA THR A 461 -39.33 -5.77 27.26
C THR A 461 -39.70 -4.66 28.22
N LYS A 462 -38.71 -4.00 28.84
CA LYS A 462 -38.94 -2.81 29.68
C LYS A 462 -39.65 -1.70 28.91
N VAL A 463 -39.23 -1.42 27.67
CA VAL A 463 -39.90 -0.44 26.78
C VAL A 463 -41.34 -0.86 26.51
N ASN A 464 -41.59 -2.14 26.20
CA ASN A 464 -42.94 -2.62 25.96
C ASN A 464 -43.83 -2.59 27.21
N ILE A 465 -43.29 -2.83 28.41
CA ILE A 465 -44.02 -2.66 29.67
C ILE A 465 -44.42 -1.19 29.85
N ARG A 466 -43.49 -0.25 29.68
CA ARG A 466 -43.81 1.18 29.79
C ARG A 466 -44.95 1.58 28.84
N ASP A 467 -44.80 1.25 27.56
CA ASP A 467 -45.72 1.70 26.50
C ASP A 467 -47.03 0.90 26.47
N GLY A 468 -46.96 -0.39 26.78
CA GLY A 468 -48.09 -1.31 26.74
C GLY A 468 -48.91 -1.34 28.03
N TRP A 469 -48.27 -1.15 29.18
CA TRP A 469 -48.87 -1.27 30.51
C TRP A 469 -48.85 0.06 31.28
N ASP A 470 -47.67 0.59 31.66
CA ASP A 470 -47.56 1.71 32.61
C ASP A 470 -48.33 2.96 32.16
N THR A 471 -48.21 3.29 30.87
CA THR A 471 -48.90 4.46 30.30
C THR A 471 -50.42 4.29 30.17
N LYS A 472 -50.93 3.04 30.16
CA LYS A 472 -52.34 2.72 29.92
C LYS A 472 -53.10 2.34 31.19
N ILE A 473 -52.41 1.89 32.23
CA ILE A 473 -53.03 1.26 33.39
C ILE A 473 -53.95 2.18 34.19
N SER A 474 -53.65 3.48 34.22
CA SER A 474 -54.47 4.49 34.90
C SER A 474 -55.88 4.62 34.32
N ALA A 475 -56.01 4.54 32.99
CA ALA A 475 -57.31 4.58 32.32
C ALA A 475 -58.13 3.33 32.63
N LEU A 476 -57.46 2.18 32.73
CA LEU A 476 -58.10 0.92 33.05
C LEU A 476 -58.60 0.88 34.50
N LYS A 477 -57.79 1.34 35.46
CA LYS A 477 -58.21 1.52 36.86
C LYS A 477 -59.43 2.44 36.98
N LYS A 478 -59.43 3.56 36.24
CA LYS A 478 -60.58 4.49 36.21
C LYS A 478 -61.85 3.85 35.66
N LYS A 479 -61.72 3.02 34.62
CA LYS A 479 -62.86 2.29 34.03
C LYS A 479 -63.45 1.29 35.03
N LEU A 480 -62.60 0.56 35.74
CA LEU A 480 -63.04 -0.38 36.79
C LEU A 480 -63.69 0.36 37.97
N LYS A 481 -63.09 1.46 38.45
CA LYS A 481 -63.70 2.29 39.50
C LYS A 481 -65.07 2.83 39.11
N GLY A 482 -65.23 3.27 37.85
CA GLY A 482 -66.54 3.74 37.37
C GLY A 482 -67.62 2.65 37.38
N ALA A 483 -67.23 1.39 37.21
CA ALA A 483 -68.14 0.23 37.17
C ALA A 483 -68.46 -0.35 38.55
N THR A 484 -67.53 -0.25 39.50
CA THR A 484 -67.66 -0.84 40.85
C THR A 484 -67.92 0.19 41.94
N GLY A 485 -67.51 1.45 41.74
CA GLY A 485 -67.50 2.47 42.77
C GLY A 485 -66.27 2.44 43.68
N GLU A 486 -65.39 1.45 43.54
CA GLU A 486 -64.22 1.26 44.39
C GLU A 486 -62.89 1.26 43.61
N ASP A 487 -61.79 1.54 44.32
CA ASP A 487 -60.45 1.44 43.76
C ASP A 487 -59.91 0.01 43.91
N PHE A 488 -59.32 -0.51 42.83
CA PHE A 488 -58.69 -1.82 42.78
C PHE A 488 -57.23 -1.69 42.34
N GLU A 489 -56.42 -2.62 42.83
CA GLU A 489 -55.01 -2.75 42.48
C GLU A 489 -54.78 -3.94 41.54
N PHE A 490 -53.93 -3.72 40.54
CA PHE A 490 -53.53 -4.75 39.59
C PHE A 490 -52.13 -5.24 39.98
N VAL A 491 -52.02 -6.51 40.36
CA VAL A 491 -50.79 -7.09 40.86
C VAL A 491 -50.16 -7.95 39.77
N VAL A 492 -49.04 -7.47 39.22
CA VAL A 492 -48.33 -8.11 38.11
C VAL A 492 -46.87 -8.29 38.48
N ASP A 493 -46.40 -9.53 38.41
CA ASP A 493 -44.98 -9.88 38.52
C ASP A 493 -44.42 -10.10 37.11
N PHE A 494 -43.95 -9.02 36.49
CA PHE A 494 -43.44 -9.06 35.11
C PHE A 494 -42.22 -9.98 34.96
N ASP A 495 -41.37 -10.08 35.97
CA ASP A 495 -40.18 -10.92 35.95
C ASP A 495 -40.59 -12.40 35.90
N ASN A 496 -41.50 -12.81 36.80
CA ASN A 496 -42.01 -14.18 36.82
C ASN A 496 -42.79 -14.54 35.55
N ILE A 497 -43.62 -13.61 35.04
CA ILE A 497 -44.37 -13.84 33.80
C ILE A 497 -43.40 -13.98 32.62
N TYR A 498 -42.40 -13.10 32.51
CA TYR A 498 -41.42 -13.15 31.43
C TYR A 498 -40.66 -14.48 31.42
N GLU A 499 -40.10 -14.89 32.56
CA GLU A 499 -39.32 -16.13 32.67
C GLU A 499 -40.19 -17.37 32.41
N THR A 500 -41.40 -17.40 32.96
CA THR A 500 -42.32 -18.52 32.76
C THR A 500 -42.76 -18.61 31.29
N ALA A 501 -43.13 -17.48 30.67
CA ALA A 501 -43.53 -17.43 29.27
C ALA A 501 -42.35 -17.81 28.34
N LYS A 502 -41.15 -17.28 28.61
CA LYS A 502 -39.93 -17.60 27.86
C LYS A 502 -39.64 -19.10 27.90
N LYS A 503 -39.66 -19.71 29.08
CA LYS A 503 -39.40 -21.15 29.28
C LYS A 503 -40.40 -22.05 28.54
N ASN A 504 -41.62 -21.59 28.34
CA ASN A 504 -42.71 -22.35 27.71
C ASN A 504 -42.99 -21.93 26.26
N SER A 505 -42.20 -21.02 25.69
CA SER A 505 -42.34 -20.55 24.31
C SER A 505 -41.49 -21.35 23.33
N ASP A 506 -41.99 -21.53 22.10
CA ASP A 506 -41.28 -22.22 21.03
C ASP A 506 -40.15 -21.37 20.40
N ASP A 507 -40.10 -20.07 20.67
CA ASP A 507 -39.15 -19.11 20.09
C ASP A 507 -38.16 -18.50 21.10
N GLU A 508 -37.96 -19.19 22.23
CA GLU A 508 -37.05 -18.78 23.31
C GLU A 508 -37.36 -17.39 23.88
N GLY A 509 -38.63 -16.99 23.85
CA GLY A 509 -39.15 -15.76 24.42
C GLY A 509 -38.96 -14.53 23.54
N LYS A 510 -38.58 -14.69 22.27
CA LYS A 510 -38.42 -13.56 21.32
C LYS A 510 -39.73 -12.79 21.13
N TRP A 511 -40.84 -13.50 20.95
CA TRP A 511 -42.17 -12.89 20.83
C TRP A 511 -42.58 -12.18 22.12
N VAL A 512 -42.38 -12.84 23.27
CA VAL A 512 -42.73 -12.32 24.60
C VAL A 512 -41.97 -11.03 24.89
N SER A 513 -40.67 -10.99 24.56
CA SER A 513 -39.80 -9.84 24.81
C SER A 513 -40.32 -8.55 24.19
N GLY A 514 -41.02 -8.64 23.05
CA GLY A 514 -41.59 -7.48 22.36
C GLY A 514 -43.03 -7.14 22.71
N ARG A 515 -43.72 -7.93 23.56
CA ARG A 515 -45.18 -7.83 23.76
C ARG A 515 -45.68 -8.02 25.19
N LEU A 516 -44.78 -8.25 26.15
CA LEU A 516 -45.14 -8.56 27.54
C LEU A 516 -46.12 -7.55 28.15
N GLY A 517 -45.82 -6.26 28.10
CA GLY A 517 -46.68 -5.20 28.65
C GLY A 517 -48.02 -5.08 27.95
N GLU A 518 -48.03 -5.10 26.61
CA GLU A 518 -49.26 -5.04 25.81
C GLU A 518 -50.16 -6.25 26.08
N THR A 519 -49.57 -7.44 26.12
CA THR A 519 -50.29 -8.69 26.35
C THR A 519 -50.90 -8.74 27.76
N THR A 520 -50.11 -8.36 28.77
CA THR A 520 -50.61 -8.23 30.15
C THR A 520 -51.76 -7.23 30.22
N PHE A 521 -51.65 -6.08 29.54
CA PHE A 521 -52.73 -5.10 29.48
C PHE A 521 -54.00 -5.68 28.85
N ASP A 522 -53.90 -6.47 27.78
CA ASP A 522 -55.05 -7.04 27.09
C ASP A 522 -55.87 -7.99 27.97
N TYR A 523 -55.23 -8.83 28.80
CA TYR A 523 -55.92 -9.69 29.77
C TYR A 523 -56.79 -8.87 30.73
N TYR A 524 -56.20 -7.86 31.38
CA TYR A 524 -56.94 -7.01 32.29
C TYR A 524 -58.02 -6.21 31.57
N ASN A 525 -57.72 -5.64 30.40
CA ASN A 525 -58.68 -4.82 29.65
C ASN A 525 -59.90 -5.63 29.21
N SER A 526 -59.71 -6.89 28.83
CA SER A 526 -60.80 -7.83 28.54
C SER A 526 -61.65 -8.09 29.79
N LEU A 527 -61.02 -8.49 30.91
CA LEU A 527 -61.71 -8.74 32.17
C LEU A 527 -62.53 -7.53 32.61
N ILE A 528 -61.94 -6.33 32.61
CA ILE A 528 -62.65 -5.10 33.00
C ILE A 528 -63.78 -4.79 32.01
N GLY A 529 -63.62 -5.12 30.72
CA GLY A 529 -64.69 -5.04 29.72
C GLY A 529 -65.92 -5.85 30.12
N TYR A 530 -65.72 -7.09 30.59
CA TYR A 530 -66.79 -7.94 31.10
C TYR A 530 -67.39 -7.41 32.40
N ILE A 531 -66.56 -7.00 33.38
CA ILE A 531 -67.04 -6.41 34.64
C ILE A 531 -67.94 -5.21 34.35
N VAL A 532 -67.47 -4.25 33.55
CA VAL A 532 -68.24 -3.05 33.19
C VAL A 532 -69.55 -3.41 32.48
N LYS A 533 -69.52 -4.40 31.59
CA LYS A 533 -70.74 -4.84 30.88
C LYS A 533 -71.76 -5.43 31.84
N LEU A 534 -71.32 -6.18 32.85
CA LEU A 534 -72.18 -6.91 33.77
C LEU A 534 -72.68 -6.03 34.93
N THR A 535 -71.89 -5.07 35.42
CA THR A 535 -72.27 -4.23 36.58
C THR A 535 -72.99 -2.94 36.22
N LYS A 536 -72.98 -2.53 34.94
CA LYS A 536 -73.51 -1.21 34.53
C LYS A 536 -74.98 -0.99 34.91
N ASP A 537 -75.80 -2.03 34.81
CA ASP A 537 -77.25 -1.96 35.00
C ASP A 537 -77.75 -2.99 36.03
N ASP A 538 -76.85 -3.63 36.80
CA ASP A 538 -77.18 -4.66 37.79
C ASP A 538 -76.41 -4.43 39.10
N ASP A 539 -77.09 -3.82 40.08
CA ASP A 539 -76.52 -3.52 41.38
C ASP A 539 -76.15 -4.78 42.17
N LEU A 540 -76.87 -5.90 41.98
CA LEU A 540 -76.59 -7.16 42.68
C LEU A 540 -75.28 -7.77 42.19
N VAL A 541 -75.03 -7.74 40.88
CA VAL A 541 -73.75 -8.22 40.32
C VAL A 541 -72.61 -7.31 40.75
N ARG A 542 -72.84 -5.99 40.84
CA ARG A 542 -71.83 -5.05 41.34
C ARG A 542 -71.47 -5.33 42.80
N GLU A 543 -72.47 -5.46 43.67
CA GLU A 543 -72.27 -5.76 45.10
C GLU A 543 -71.60 -7.11 45.30
N GLY A 544 -72.08 -8.15 44.60
CA GLY A 544 -71.47 -9.50 44.65
C GLY A 544 -70.00 -9.51 44.22
N PHE A 545 -69.64 -8.74 43.17
CA PHE A 545 -68.24 -8.59 42.77
C PHE A 545 -67.38 -7.94 43.87
N ILE A 546 -67.87 -6.87 44.49
CA ILE A 546 -67.14 -6.16 45.54
C ILE A 546 -66.97 -7.04 46.79
N GLU A 547 -68.02 -7.78 47.17
CA GLU A 547 -67.97 -8.70 48.30
C GLU A 547 -67.04 -9.89 48.05
N ALA A 548 -67.06 -10.47 46.85
CA ALA A 548 -66.21 -11.59 46.49
C ALA A 548 -64.71 -11.20 46.44
N VAL A 549 -64.40 -10.00 45.95
CA VAL A 549 -63.03 -9.49 45.78
C VAL A 549 -62.67 -8.50 46.89
N GLU A 550 -62.85 -8.92 48.15
CA GLU A 550 -62.67 -8.09 49.35
C GLU A 550 -61.28 -7.42 49.44
N THR A 551 -60.22 -8.10 48.99
CA THR A 551 -58.85 -7.57 49.02
C THR A 551 -58.62 -6.45 48.01
N LYS A 552 -59.53 -6.30 47.04
CA LYS A 552 -59.46 -5.36 45.91
C LYS A 552 -58.21 -5.53 45.03
N ASN A 553 -57.59 -6.70 45.09
CA ASN A 553 -56.44 -7.05 44.26
C ASN A 553 -56.88 -7.98 43.12
N ILE A 554 -56.42 -7.67 41.91
CA ILE A 554 -56.57 -8.53 40.75
C ILE A 554 -55.19 -8.95 40.27
N TYR A 555 -54.90 -10.25 40.34
CA TYR A 555 -53.61 -10.85 40.03
C TYR A 555 -53.60 -11.41 38.61
N LEU A 556 -52.44 -11.36 37.95
CA LEU A 556 -52.18 -12.12 36.73
C LEU A 556 -51.07 -13.12 37.00
N ILE A 557 -51.40 -14.41 36.94
CA ILE A 557 -50.48 -15.49 37.28
C ILE A 557 -50.52 -16.61 36.25
N PHE A 558 -49.44 -17.38 36.19
CA PHE A 558 -49.45 -18.69 35.58
C PHE A 558 -49.97 -19.73 36.57
N ASP A 559 -50.78 -20.66 36.09
CA ASP A 559 -51.33 -21.77 36.86
C ASP A 559 -51.28 -23.06 36.03
N GLU A 560 -50.69 -24.12 36.58
CA GLU A 560 -50.56 -25.42 35.92
C GLU A 560 -51.88 -26.18 35.84
N GLU A 561 -52.85 -25.84 36.70
CA GLU A 561 -54.19 -26.46 36.70
C GLU A 561 -55.05 -25.94 35.53
N VAL A 562 -54.68 -24.80 34.94
CA VAL A 562 -55.36 -24.24 33.78
C VAL A 562 -54.90 -24.97 32.51
N THR A 563 -55.75 -25.87 32.03
CA THR A 563 -55.50 -26.69 30.83
C THR A 563 -55.92 -26.01 29.52
N ASP A 564 -56.63 -24.88 29.59
CA ASP A 564 -57.06 -24.05 28.44
C ASP A 564 -56.28 -22.70 28.43
N TYR A 565 -56.70 -21.72 27.62
CA TYR A 565 -55.97 -20.48 27.43
C TYR A 565 -55.84 -19.63 28.69
N ASN A 566 -56.96 -19.37 29.36
CA ASN A 566 -57.04 -18.59 30.58
C ASN A 566 -58.37 -18.89 31.30
N ASP A 567 -58.36 -18.68 32.62
CA ASP A 567 -59.51 -18.78 33.51
C ASP A 567 -59.45 -17.67 34.57
N ILE A 568 -60.56 -17.42 35.27
CA ILE A 568 -60.58 -16.55 36.45
C ILE A 568 -61.07 -17.29 37.69
N GLU A 569 -60.48 -16.98 38.83
CA GLU A 569 -60.83 -17.58 40.12
C GLU A 569 -60.85 -16.51 41.21
N VAL A 570 -61.87 -16.51 42.06
CA VAL A 570 -61.83 -15.75 43.32
C VAL A 570 -61.30 -16.67 44.42
N LYS A 571 -60.17 -16.28 45.00
CA LYS A 571 -59.49 -17.06 46.04
C LYS A 571 -58.94 -16.13 47.10
N ASP A 572 -59.18 -16.45 48.37
CA ASP A 572 -58.71 -15.66 49.51
C ASP A 572 -59.08 -14.15 49.42
N GLY A 573 -60.24 -13.86 48.84
CA GLY A 573 -60.75 -12.50 48.62
C GLY A 573 -60.05 -11.71 47.50
N GLY A 574 -59.18 -12.33 46.70
CA GLY A 574 -58.57 -11.75 45.50
C GLY A 574 -59.08 -12.40 44.22
N LEU A 575 -59.06 -11.65 43.11
CA LEU A 575 -59.42 -12.18 41.79
C LEU A 575 -58.15 -12.52 41.00
N TYR A 576 -58.02 -13.76 40.56
CA TYR A 576 -56.86 -14.23 39.82
C TYR A 576 -57.24 -14.46 38.36
N ILE A 577 -56.55 -13.79 37.45
CA ILE A 577 -56.45 -14.19 36.05
C ILE A 577 -55.37 -15.26 35.98
N ARG A 578 -55.77 -16.49 35.66
CA ARG A 578 -54.91 -17.66 35.65
C ARG A 578 -54.65 -18.08 34.22
N ILE A 579 -53.38 -18.18 33.85
CA ILE A 579 -52.93 -18.49 32.49
C ILE A 579 -52.28 -19.88 32.48
N GLY A 580 -52.69 -20.75 31.55
CA GLY A 580 -52.01 -22.02 31.35
C GLY A 580 -50.58 -21.80 30.84
N LEU A 581 -49.62 -22.63 31.28
CA LEU A 581 -48.17 -22.42 31.05
C LEU A 581 -47.77 -22.12 29.58
N LYS A 582 -48.51 -22.63 28.60
CA LYS A 582 -48.20 -22.51 27.16
C LYS A 582 -49.01 -21.44 26.43
N TYR A 583 -49.93 -20.76 27.12
CA TYR A 583 -50.98 -19.97 26.49
C TYR A 583 -50.88 -18.47 26.75
N PHE A 584 -49.74 -17.99 27.26
CA PHE A 584 -49.53 -16.56 27.45
C PHE A 584 -49.71 -15.80 26.13
N GLY A 585 -50.64 -14.84 26.15
CA GLY A 585 -51.00 -14.03 24.99
C GLY A 585 -51.92 -14.70 23.97
N THR A 586 -52.41 -15.89 24.28
CA THR A 586 -53.44 -16.56 23.47
C THR A 586 -54.81 -16.27 24.03
N ASN A 587 -55.74 -15.86 23.15
CA ASN A 587 -57.14 -15.59 23.49
C ASN A 587 -57.33 -14.63 24.69
N THR A 588 -56.52 -13.57 24.77
CA THR A 588 -56.59 -12.56 25.84
C THR A 588 -57.96 -11.88 25.93
N GLY A 589 -58.62 -11.69 24.79
CA GLY A 589 -59.98 -11.13 24.68
C GLY A 589 -61.10 -12.02 25.23
N GLY A 590 -60.80 -13.27 25.60
CA GLY A 590 -61.73 -14.16 26.29
C GLY A 590 -61.74 -13.97 27.81
N CYS A 591 -60.75 -13.29 28.38
CA CYS A 591 -60.59 -13.20 29.83
C CYS A 591 -61.80 -12.51 30.48
N GLY A 592 -62.44 -13.19 31.44
CA GLY A 592 -63.60 -12.71 32.20
C GLY A 592 -64.97 -13.18 31.69
N TYR A 593 -65.04 -14.04 30.68
CA TYR A 593 -66.31 -14.51 30.12
C TYR A 593 -67.18 -15.30 31.12
N ASN A 594 -66.56 -16.00 32.07
CA ASN A 594 -67.18 -16.81 33.11
C ASN A 594 -67.29 -16.08 34.46
N LEU A 595 -67.18 -14.75 34.49
CA LEU A 595 -67.17 -13.97 35.74
C LEU A 595 -68.38 -14.26 36.63
N ILE A 596 -69.58 -14.40 36.06
CA ILE A 596 -70.81 -14.68 36.83
C ILE A 596 -70.77 -16.06 37.51
N ASP A 597 -70.06 -17.04 36.93
CA ASP A 597 -69.99 -18.39 37.53
C ASP A 597 -69.02 -18.44 38.72
N VAL A 598 -68.17 -17.42 38.87
CA VAL A 598 -67.10 -17.33 39.88
C VAL A 598 -67.44 -16.35 41.01
N LEU A 599 -68.41 -15.44 40.78
CA LEU A 599 -69.02 -14.56 41.79
C LEU A 599 -70.16 -15.27 42.51
#